data_AF-P62385-F1
#
_entry.id   AF-P62385-F1
#
_cell.length_a   1.000
_cell.length_b   1.000
_cell.length_c   1.000
_cell.angle_alpha   90.00
_cell.angle_beta   90.00
_cell.angle_gamma   90.00
#
_symmetry.space_group_name_H-M   'P 1'
#
loop_
_entity.id
_entity.type
_entity.pdbx_description
1 polymer ?
#
loop_
_entity_poly.entity_id
_entity_poly.type
_entity_poly.pdbx_seq_one_letter_code
_entity_poly.pdbx_strand_id
1 'polypeptide(L)'
;MKKILLAFTLPLVLASQTAMADVTLKVPGNFEILAAQHLEIKKATKIVALPEGDQQVLVRFDSPTNPHSTGQSMGYVSSQPILIRFSANDGEVVKLVAPRVDTQQDVKRFAKNPSFELTDTAGKSVSFESEKLVVSGSPLMANYNDILAVQVAASTKQTLPQPAVITASSQSVSTVDINQLTPAQADQLMKDLYQNADKKSRKEFIRWALGL
;
A
#
# COMPACT_ATOMS: atom_id res chain seq x y z
N MET A 1 -65.23 -36.09 -6.91
CA MET A 1 -65.30 -34.74 -7.52
C MET A 1 -64.14 -33.91 -6.96
N LYS A 2 -63.35 -33.28 -7.86
CA LYS A 2 -62.39 -32.14 -7.71
C LYS A 2 -61.52 -32.10 -6.42
N LYS A 3 -60.25 -32.54 -6.45
CA LYS A 3 -59.00 -31.81 -6.82
C LYS A 3 -58.82 -30.52 -5.99
N ILE A 4 -57.74 -30.34 -5.23
CA ILE A 4 -56.49 -29.72 -5.71
C ILE A 4 -55.30 -30.13 -4.82
N LEU A 5 -54.27 -30.70 -5.45
CA LEU A 5 -52.90 -30.85 -4.93
C LEU A 5 -52.16 -29.53 -5.19
N LEU A 6 -51.53 -28.96 -4.16
CA LEU A 6 -50.61 -27.82 -4.28
C LEU A 6 -49.19 -28.35 -4.02
N ALA A 7 -48.42 -28.56 -5.08
CA ALA A 7 -47.00 -28.90 -5.00
C ALA A 7 -46.18 -27.61 -4.89
N PHE A 8 -45.52 -27.42 -3.75
CA PHE A 8 -44.55 -26.35 -3.52
C PHE A 8 -43.20 -26.77 -4.10
N THR A 9 -42.82 -26.23 -5.25
CA THR A 9 -41.48 -26.35 -5.81
C THR A 9 -40.60 -25.23 -5.27
N LEU A 10 -39.68 -25.57 -4.36
CA LEU A 10 -38.66 -24.67 -3.82
C LEU A 10 -37.51 -24.52 -4.83
N PRO A 11 -37.11 -23.30 -5.26
CA PRO A 11 -35.91 -23.11 -6.06
C PRO A 11 -34.67 -23.25 -5.17
N LEU A 12 -33.86 -24.28 -5.45
CA LEU A 12 -32.56 -24.51 -4.82
C LEU A 12 -31.55 -23.51 -5.41
N VAL A 13 -31.29 -22.42 -4.70
CA VAL A 13 -30.22 -21.46 -5.06
C VAL A 13 -28.88 -22.09 -4.70
N LEU A 14 -28.20 -22.69 -5.68
CA LEU A 14 -26.78 -23.02 -5.58
C LEU A 14 -25.99 -21.71 -5.65
N ALA A 15 -25.61 -21.17 -4.48
CA ALA A 15 -24.56 -20.18 -4.42
C ALA A 15 -23.23 -20.89 -4.74
N SER A 16 -22.73 -20.69 -5.96
CA SER A 16 -21.39 -21.11 -6.38
C SER A 16 -20.37 -20.41 -5.48
N GLN A 17 -19.85 -21.11 -4.48
CA GLN A 17 -18.66 -20.69 -3.76
C GLN A 17 -17.48 -20.83 -4.74
N THR A 18 -17.17 -19.76 -5.47
CA THR A 18 -15.91 -19.68 -6.22
C THR A 18 -14.80 -19.68 -5.19
N ALA A 19 -14.15 -20.83 -5.00
CA ALA A 19 -12.90 -20.94 -4.27
C ALA A 19 -11.84 -20.21 -5.12
N MET A 20 -11.64 -18.91 -4.85
CA MET A 20 -10.54 -18.15 -5.43
C MET A 20 -9.24 -18.68 -4.83
N ALA A 21 -8.26 -18.97 -5.68
CA ALA A 21 -6.94 -19.39 -5.26
C ALA A 21 -6.11 -18.15 -4.92
N ASP A 22 -5.72 -18.01 -3.65
CA ASP A 22 -4.92 -16.86 -3.22
C ASP A 22 -3.63 -16.70 -4.05
N VAL A 23 -3.36 -15.48 -4.47
CA VAL A 23 -2.13 -15.06 -5.12
C VAL A 23 -1.02 -15.02 -4.09
N THR A 24 0.09 -15.68 -4.37
CA THR A 24 1.24 -15.69 -3.44
C THR A 24 2.28 -14.65 -3.86
N LEU A 25 2.51 -13.64 -3.01
CA LEU A 25 3.62 -12.71 -3.17
C LEU A 25 4.83 -13.17 -2.34
N LYS A 26 6.00 -13.28 -2.98
CA LYS A 26 7.29 -13.65 -2.35
C LYS A 26 8.33 -12.55 -2.56
N VAL A 27 9.10 -12.24 -1.51
CA VAL A 27 10.23 -11.30 -1.59
C VAL A 27 11.56 -12.01 -1.28
N PRO A 28 12.69 -11.53 -1.83
CA PRO A 28 13.99 -12.13 -1.61
C PRO A 28 14.47 -11.86 -0.17
N GLY A 29 15.54 -12.55 0.26
CA GLY A 29 16.00 -12.50 1.65
C GLY A 29 16.33 -11.09 2.17
N ASN A 30 16.73 -10.19 1.28
CA ASN A 30 17.04 -8.78 1.56
C ASN A 30 15.83 -7.83 1.48
N PHE A 31 14.60 -8.34 1.37
CA PHE A 31 13.36 -7.56 1.40
C PHE A 31 12.37 -8.15 2.39
N GLU A 32 11.50 -7.31 2.90
CA GLU A 32 10.42 -7.70 3.80
C GLU A 32 9.11 -7.07 3.37
N ILE A 33 8.00 -7.79 3.56
CA ILE A 33 6.64 -7.30 3.40
C ILE A 33 6.19 -6.79 4.77
N LEU A 34 5.84 -5.51 4.83
CA LEU A 34 5.47 -4.80 6.05
C LEU A 34 3.95 -4.75 6.26
N ALA A 35 3.18 -4.60 5.18
CA ALA A 35 1.72 -4.56 5.19
C ALA A 35 1.16 -4.95 3.82
N ALA A 36 -0.09 -5.42 3.80
CA ALA A 36 -0.85 -5.70 2.59
C ALA A 36 -2.29 -5.21 2.74
N GLN A 37 -2.90 -4.69 1.67
CA GLN A 37 -4.19 -4.01 1.73
C GLN A 37 -5.32 -4.89 2.32
N HIS A 38 -5.33 -6.17 1.99
CA HIS A 38 -6.39 -7.11 2.33
C HIS A 38 -5.99 -8.08 3.46
N LEU A 39 -4.84 -7.86 4.10
CA LEU A 39 -4.33 -8.72 5.17
C LEU A 39 -3.54 -7.92 6.21
N GLU A 40 -3.94 -8.04 7.48
CA GLU A 40 -3.17 -7.45 8.58
C GLU A 40 -1.87 -8.23 8.83
N ILE A 41 -0.74 -7.55 8.67
CA ILE A 41 0.59 -8.11 8.94
C ILE A 41 1.11 -7.57 10.26
N LYS A 42 1.22 -8.44 11.28
CA LYS A 42 1.73 -8.06 12.62
C LYS A 42 3.24 -8.03 12.72
N LYS A 43 3.92 -8.85 11.92
CA LYS A 43 5.37 -8.95 11.85
C LYS A 43 5.78 -9.04 10.39
N ALA A 44 6.85 -8.34 10.03
CA ALA A 44 7.39 -8.34 8.69
C ALA A 44 7.65 -9.80 8.22
N THR A 45 7.25 -10.12 6.99
CA THR A 45 7.31 -11.47 6.43
C THR A 45 7.97 -11.48 5.06
N LYS A 46 8.37 -12.65 4.57
CA LYS A 46 8.94 -12.84 3.22
C LYS A 46 7.93 -13.35 2.20
N ILE A 47 6.78 -13.80 2.68
CA ILE A 47 5.72 -14.40 1.86
C ILE A 47 4.36 -14.02 2.43
N VAL A 48 3.42 -13.76 1.55
CA VAL A 48 2.02 -13.47 1.90
C VAL A 48 1.09 -14.01 0.83
N ALA A 49 -0.10 -14.44 1.24
CA ALA A 49 -1.21 -14.80 0.36
C ALA A 49 -2.16 -13.59 0.25
N LEU A 50 -2.53 -13.23 -0.97
CA LEU A 50 -3.33 -12.06 -1.33
C LEU A 50 -4.52 -12.51 -2.17
N PRO A 51 -5.68 -11.84 -2.08
CA PRO A 51 -6.78 -12.13 -2.99
C PRO A 51 -6.41 -11.78 -4.45
N GLU A 52 -7.19 -12.29 -5.39
CA GLU A 52 -7.15 -11.84 -6.78
C GLU A 52 -7.47 -10.34 -6.89
N GLY A 53 -6.93 -9.69 -7.93
CA GLY A 53 -7.26 -8.32 -8.31
C GLY A 53 -6.15 -7.33 -7.96
N ASP A 54 -6.50 -6.05 -7.90
CA ASP A 54 -5.53 -4.99 -7.61
C ASP A 54 -5.04 -5.06 -6.16
N GLN A 55 -3.73 -5.25 -6.01
CA GLN A 55 -3.07 -5.36 -4.73
C GLN A 55 -2.20 -4.13 -4.46
N GLN A 56 -2.24 -3.69 -3.21
CA GLN A 56 -1.29 -2.71 -2.68
C GLN A 56 -0.57 -3.31 -1.49
N VAL A 57 0.76 -3.24 -1.52
CA VAL A 57 1.62 -3.82 -0.48
C VAL A 57 2.74 -2.84 -0.12
N LEU A 58 3.11 -2.82 1.15
CA LEU A 58 4.32 -2.14 1.60
C LEU A 58 5.45 -3.15 1.73
N VAL A 59 6.56 -2.86 1.06
CA VAL A 59 7.80 -3.62 1.21
C VAL A 59 8.94 -2.72 1.68
N ARG A 60 10.02 -3.33 2.14
CA ARG A 60 11.24 -2.62 2.53
C ARG A 60 12.45 -3.49 2.26
N PHE A 61 13.49 -2.91 1.67
CA PHE A 61 14.82 -3.54 1.69
C PHE A 61 15.36 -3.54 3.13
N ASP A 62 15.76 -4.71 3.61
CA ASP A 62 16.39 -4.91 4.91
C ASP A 62 17.53 -5.92 4.80
N SER A 63 18.75 -5.51 5.17
CA SER A 63 19.95 -6.32 4.99
C SER A 63 20.99 -6.06 6.08
N PRO A 64 21.73 -7.09 6.53
CA PRO A 64 22.91 -6.88 7.36
C PRO A 64 23.91 -5.96 6.67
N THR A 65 24.58 -5.11 7.44
CA THR A 65 25.60 -4.18 6.93
C THR A 65 26.71 -4.88 6.14
N ASN A 66 27.05 -6.13 6.49
CA ASN A 66 28.02 -6.95 5.77
C ASN A 66 27.43 -8.36 5.48
N PRO A 67 26.73 -8.54 4.35
CA PRO A 67 25.96 -9.76 4.08
C PRO A 67 26.80 -11.03 3.89
N HIS A 68 28.10 -10.90 3.64
CA HIS A 68 29.03 -12.02 3.45
C HIS A 68 29.98 -12.24 4.64
N SER A 69 29.82 -11.49 5.73
CA SER A 69 30.67 -11.69 6.91
C SER A 69 30.28 -12.97 7.66
N THR A 70 31.26 -13.78 7.99
CA THR A 70 31.12 -14.87 8.98
C THR A 70 31.21 -14.36 10.42
N GLY A 71 31.60 -13.09 10.61
CA GLY A 71 31.60 -12.42 11.91
C GLY A 71 30.22 -11.87 12.27
N GLN A 72 30.07 -11.41 13.52
CA GLN A 72 28.85 -10.71 13.93
C GLN A 72 28.62 -9.49 13.02
N SER A 73 27.49 -9.46 12.31
CA SER A 73 27.12 -8.28 11.52
C SER A 73 26.95 -7.08 12.47
N MET A 74 27.65 -5.98 12.20
CA MET A 74 27.68 -4.78 13.05
C MET A 74 26.38 -3.94 12.94
N GLY A 75 25.27 -4.54 12.53
CA GLY A 75 23.96 -3.90 12.39
C GLY A 75 23.27 -4.22 11.07
N TYR A 76 22.06 -3.70 10.94
CA TYR A 76 21.21 -3.79 9.76
C TYR A 76 21.05 -2.42 9.12
N VAL A 77 20.85 -2.41 7.79
CA VAL A 77 20.50 -1.22 7.04
C VAL A 77 19.19 -1.49 6.35
N SER A 78 18.19 -0.67 6.65
CA SER A 78 16.88 -0.76 6.02
C SER A 78 16.58 0.50 5.20
N SER A 79 15.82 0.33 4.13
CA SER A 79 15.27 1.42 3.32
C SER A 79 14.05 2.07 3.98
N GLN A 80 13.62 3.21 3.44
CA GLN A 80 12.25 3.69 3.63
C GLN A 80 11.26 2.69 2.99
N PRO A 81 10.05 2.51 3.53
CA PRO A 81 9.04 1.64 2.92
C PRO A 81 8.72 2.06 1.49
N ILE A 82 8.34 1.08 0.68
CA ILE A 82 7.99 1.25 -0.72
C ILE A 82 6.61 0.66 -0.90
N LEU A 83 5.67 1.48 -1.35
CA LEU A 83 4.37 1.05 -1.81
C LEU A 83 4.51 0.45 -3.19
N ILE A 84 4.04 -0.77 -3.36
CA ILE A 84 3.95 -1.46 -4.65
C ILE A 84 2.47 -1.67 -4.95
N ARG A 85 2.09 -1.35 -6.19
CA ARG A 85 0.74 -1.57 -6.73
C ARG A 85 0.85 -2.46 -7.95
N PHE A 86 0.11 -3.55 -7.98
CA PHE A 86 0.10 -4.48 -9.10
C PHE A 86 -1.23 -5.22 -9.17
N SER A 87 -1.62 -5.68 -10.35
CA SER A 87 -2.78 -6.54 -10.51
C SER A 87 -2.34 -7.99 -10.42
N ALA A 88 -3.01 -8.77 -9.58
CA ALA A 88 -2.69 -10.14 -9.29
C ALA A 88 -3.76 -11.06 -9.90
N ASN A 89 -3.36 -12.07 -10.68
CA ASN A 89 -4.30 -13.02 -11.29
C ASN A 89 -4.52 -14.22 -10.36
N ASP A 90 -5.72 -14.80 -10.37
CA ASP A 90 -6.07 -15.96 -9.53
C ASP A 90 -5.03 -17.09 -9.62
N GLY A 91 -4.57 -17.58 -8.46
CA GLY A 91 -3.57 -18.65 -8.35
C GLY A 91 -2.14 -18.29 -8.79
N GLU A 92 -1.86 -17.03 -9.11
CA GLU A 92 -0.52 -16.59 -9.52
C GLU A 92 0.48 -16.58 -8.34
N VAL A 93 1.77 -16.82 -8.64
CA VAL A 93 2.86 -16.55 -7.69
C VAL A 93 3.72 -15.43 -8.24
N VAL A 94 3.64 -14.28 -7.59
CA VAL A 94 4.44 -13.08 -7.90
C VAL A 94 5.68 -13.07 -7.01
N LYS A 95 6.84 -12.83 -7.61
CA LYS A 95 8.13 -12.74 -6.93
C LYS A 95 8.72 -11.36 -7.14
N LEU A 96 9.13 -10.72 -6.07
CA LEU A 96 10.02 -9.57 -6.14
C LEU A 96 11.44 -10.10 -6.43
N VAL A 97 12.11 -9.49 -7.40
CA VAL A 97 13.48 -9.83 -7.78
C VAL A 97 14.32 -8.57 -7.68
N ALA A 98 15.37 -8.62 -6.86
CA ALA A 98 16.28 -7.50 -6.63
C ALA A 98 17.70 -7.88 -7.05
N PRO A 99 18.53 -6.91 -7.49
CA PRO A 99 19.92 -7.18 -7.78
C PRO A 99 20.67 -7.60 -6.52
N ARG A 100 21.75 -8.37 -6.72
CA ARG A 100 22.64 -8.79 -5.65
C ARG A 100 23.39 -7.58 -5.08
N VAL A 101 23.51 -7.51 -3.76
CA VAL A 101 24.26 -6.48 -3.03
C VAL A 101 25.30 -7.17 -2.14
N ASP A 102 26.58 -6.98 -2.44
CA ASP A 102 27.65 -7.80 -1.86
C ASP A 102 28.49 -7.07 -0.83
N THR A 103 28.71 -5.77 -1.03
CA THR A 103 29.58 -4.96 -0.16
C THR A 103 28.77 -4.10 0.80
N GLN A 104 29.40 -3.68 1.90
CA GLN A 104 28.74 -2.76 2.85
C GLN A 104 28.34 -1.43 2.20
N GLN A 105 29.15 -0.96 1.25
CA GLN A 105 28.85 0.26 0.49
C GLN A 105 27.66 0.06 -0.43
N ASP A 106 27.55 -1.10 -1.08
CA ASP A 106 26.40 -1.45 -1.92
C ASP A 106 25.12 -1.53 -1.11
N VAL A 107 25.14 -2.19 0.05
CA VAL A 107 23.99 -2.27 0.97
C VAL A 107 23.52 -0.87 1.37
N LYS A 108 24.43 0.02 1.79
CA LYS A 108 24.09 1.40 2.18
C LYS A 108 23.56 2.22 1.00
N ARG A 109 24.13 2.04 -0.20
CA ARG A 109 23.69 2.73 -1.42
C ARG A 109 22.30 2.24 -1.85
N PHE A 110 22.11 0.93 -1.88
CA PHE A 110 20.86 0.29 -2.27
C PHE A 110 19.73 0.62 -1.29
N ALA A 111 19.99 0.66 0.03
CA ALA A 111 18.98 1.05 1.02
C ALA A 111 18.42 2.48 0.80
N LYS A 112 19.18 3.40 0.20
CA LYS A 112 18.70 4.76 -0.10
C LYS A 112 17.74 4.78 -1.29
N ASN A 113 18.03 3.98 -2.31
CA ASN A 113 17.29 3.90 -3.57
C ASN A 113 17.24 2.45 -4.05
N PRO A 114 16.42 1.61 -3.39
CA PRO A 114 16.29 0.21 -3.78
C PRO A 114 15.62 0.08 -5.14
N SER A 115 16.07 -0.89 -5.93
CA SER A 115 15.49 -1.22 -7.23
C SER A 115 15.14 -2.71 -7.28
N PHE A 116 14.04 -3.05 -7.94
CA PHE A 116 13.55 -4.41 -8.06
C PHE A 116 12.57 -4.50 -9.23
N GLU A 117 12.26 -5.73 -9.62
CA GLU A 117 11.22 -6.09 -10.58
C GLU A 117 10.23 -7.04 -9.92
N LEU A 118 9.03 -7.15 -10.47
CA LEU A 118 8.11 -8.25 -10.16
C LEU A 118 8.11 -9.26 -11.30
N THR A 119 8.15 -10.55 -10.98
CA THR A 119 8.10 -11.64 -11.97
C THR A 119 7.16 -12.75 -11.54
N ASP A 120 6.55 -13.44 -12.50
CA ASP A 120 5.76 -14.65 -12.24
C ASP A 120 6.64 -15.90 -12.01
N THR A 121 6.02 -17.08 -11.98
CA THR A 121 6.73 -18.36 -11.85
C THR A 121 7.58 -18.71 -13.07
N ALA A 122 7.22 -18.22 -14.26
CA ALA A 122 7.94 -18.40 -15.51
C ALA A 122 9.09 -17.38 -15.69
N GLY A 123 9.24 -16.42 -14.77
CA GLY A 123 10.23 -15.34 -14.83
C GLY A 123 9.83 -14.20 -15.76
N LYS A 124 8.58 -14.15 -16.20
CA LYS A 124 8.04 -13.04 -16.99
C LYS A 124 7.77 -11.85 -16.07
N SER A 125 8.08 -10.65 -16.53
CA SER A 125 7.81 -9.42 -15.78
C SER A 125 6.30 -9.19 -15.58
N VAL A 126 5.93 -8.87 -14.34
CA VAL A 126 4.59 -8.44 -13.91
C VAL A 126 4.61 -6.92 -13.83
N SER A 127 3.66 -6.26 -14.48
CA SER A 127 3.57 -4.79 -14.44
C SER A 127 3.23 -4.31 -13.04
N PHE A 128 3.91 -3.26 -12.58
CA PHE A 128 3.66 -2.66 -11.27
C PHE A 128 4.01 -1.17 -11.26
N GLU A 129 3.41 -0.45 -10.32
CA GLU A 129 3.83 0.88 -9.92
C GLU A 129 4.51 0.81 -8.56
N SER A 130 5.49 1.69 -8.32
CA SER A 130 6.10 1.79 -7.00
C SER A 130 6.37 3.22 -6.58
N GLU A 131 6.19 3.47 -5.29
CA GLU A 131 6.41 4.78 -4.67
C GLU A 131 7.11 4.60 -3.33
N LYS A 132 8.15 5.41 -3.08
CA LYS A 132 8.85 5.41 -1.80
C LYS A 132 8.10 6.28 -0.80
N LEU A 133 7.69 5.70 0.32
CA LEU A 133 7.02 6.42 1.40
C LEU A 133 8.03 6.90 2.44
N VAL A 134 8.04 8.19 2.71
CA VAL A 134 8.87 8.76 3.78
C VAL A 134 8.12 8.65 5.09
N VAL A 135 8.44 7.62 5.89
CA VAL A 135 7.90 7.47 7.23
C VAL A 135 8.78 8.23 8.21
N SER A 136 8.19 9.24 8.87
CA SER A 136 8.86 10.00 9.92
C SER A 136 8.70 9.29 11.26
N GLY A 137 9.73 9.35 12.11
CA GLY A 137 9.72 8.73 13.44
C GLY A 137 10.46 7.39 13.50
N SER A 138 10.23 6.63 14.57
CA SER A 138 10.89 5.33 14.77
C SER A 138 10.21 4.26 13.90
N PRO A 139 10.94 3.60 12.98
CA PRO A 139 10.37 2.52 12.16
C PRO A 139 9.93 1.31 12.99
N LEU A 140 10.40 1.19 14.24
CA LEU A 140 9.99 0.14 15.19
C LEU A 140 8.60 0.38 15.78
N MET A 141 8.17 1.65 15.85
CA MET A 141 6.87 2.05 16.40
C MET A 141 5.84 2.36 15.31
N ALA A 142 6.24 2.30 14.04
CA ALA A 142 5.36 2.60 12.91
C ALA A 142 4.33 1.47 12.72
N ASN A 143 3.05 1.84 12.62
CA ASN A 143 2.00 0.91 12.19
C ASN A 143 1.88 0.94 10.66
N TYR A 144 2.54 -0.01 9.99
CA TYR A 144 2.55 -0.07 8.53
C TYR A 144 1.18 -0.42 7.94
N ASN A 145 0.30 -1.12 8.66
CA ASN A 145 -1.05 -1.40 8.19
C ASN A 145 -1.86 -0.10 8.11
N ASP A 146 -1.76 0.78 9.12
CA ASP A 146 -2.42 2.09 9.11
C ASP A 146 -1.83 3.01 8.02
N ILE A 147 -0.50 3.03 7.88
CA ILE A 147 0.17 3.80 6.83
C ILE A 147 -0.33 3.36 5.44
N LEU A 148 -0.43 2.05 5.19
CA LEU A 148 -0.96 1.54 3.93
C LEU A 148 -2.43 1.90 3.75
N ALA A 149 -3.27 1.79 4.78
CA ALA A 149 -4.69 2.16 4.70
C ALA A 149 -4.90 3.62 4.29
N VAL A 150 -4.07 4.54 4.80
CA VAL A 150 -4.09 5.96 4.38
C VAL A 150 -3.74 6.11 2.90
N GLN A 151 -2.71 5.40 2.42
CA GLN A 151 -2.29 5.45 1.02
C GLN A 151 -3.35 4.88 0.07
N VAL A 152 -3.96 3.74 0.43
CA VAL A 152 -5.06 3.13 -0.31
C VAL A 152 -6.22 4.13 -0.43
N ALA A 153 -6.63 4.75 0.69
CA ALA A 153 -7.73 5.71 0.70
C ALA A 153 -7.44 6.98 -0.12
N ALA A 154 -6.19 7.44 -0.17
CA ALA A 154 -5.78 8.57 -1.01
C ALA A 154 -5.86 8.23 -2.52
N SER A 155 -5.55 6.98 -2.87
CA SER A 155 -5.57 6.51 -4.26
C SER A 155 -6.98 6.43 -4.81
N THR A 156 -7.92 5.95 -4.00
CA THR A 156 -9.35 5.90 -4.35
C THR A 156 -9.96 7.29 -4.54
N LYS A 157 -9.34 8.34 -3.98
CA LYS A 157 -9.78 9.73 -4.18
C LYS A 157 -9.25 10.37 -5.48
N GLN A 158 -8.28 9.75 -6.18
CA GLN A 158 -7.70 10.31 -7.40
C GLN A 158 -8.41 9.90 -8.70
N THR A 159 -9.37 8.97 -8.67
CA THR A 159 -10.29 8.73 -9.79
C THR A 159 -11.42 9.77 -9.79
N LEU A 160 -11.06 11.04 -9.95
CA LEU A 160 -11.96 12.02 -10.55
C LEU A 160 -11.89 11.80 -12.07
N PRO A 161 -13.02 11.55 -12.75
CA PRO A 161 -13.03 11.49 -14.20
C PRO A 161 -12.53 12.83 -14.73
N GLN A 162 -11.51 12.75 -15.59
CA GLN A 162 -11.04 13.87 -16.41
C GLN A 162 -12.26 14.61 -16.97
N PRO A 163 -12.41 15.93 -16.73
CA PRO A 163 -13.55 16.64 -17.28
C PRO A 163 -13.33 16.77 -18.78
N ALA A 164 -14.14 16.03 -19.54
CA ALA A 164 -14.39 16.33 -20.93
C ALA A 164 -14.79 17.82 -21.03
N VAL A 165 -14.11 18.54 -21.92
CA VAL A 165 -14.34 19.95 -22.21
C VAL A 165 -15.79 20.13 -22.67
N ILE A 166 -16.66 20.61 -21.80
CA ILE A 166 -17.92 21.22 -22.21
C ILE A 166 -18.18 22.44 -21.32
N THR A 167 -18.38 23.54 -22.03
CA THR A 167 -18.66 24.90 -21.60
C THR A 167 -19.75 25.02 -20.53
N ALA A 168 -19.45 25.87 -19.53
CA ALA A 168 -20.38 26.67 -18.73
C ALA A 168 -21.55 25.94 -18.00
N SER A 169 -21.26 25.45 -16.79
CA SER A 169 -22.13 25.70 -15.63
C SER A 169 -21.31 25.51 -14.34
N SER A 170 -21.25 26.55 -13.52
CA SER A 170 -20.53 26.58 -12.25
C SER A 170 -21.21 25.65 -11.23
N GLN A 171 -20.58 24.52 -10.91
CA GLN A 171 -20.93 23.72 -9.72
C GLN A 171 -19.67 23.35 -8.93
N SER A 172 -19.49 24.12 -7.85
CA SER A 172 -18.98 23.70 -6.53
C SER A 172 -17.82 22.71 -6.50
N VAL A 173 -16.62 23.27 -6.30
CA VAL A 173 -15.61 22.71 -5.39
C VAL A 173 -16.30 22.16 -4.15
N SER A 174 -15.99 20.92 -3.76
CA SER A 174 -16.36 20.36 -2.47
C SER A 174 -15.77 21.23 -1.37
N THR A 175 -16.53 22.22 -0.94
CA THR A 175 -16.29 22.93 0.30
C THR A 175 -16.42 21.87 1.39
N VAL A 176 -15.31 21.59 2.09
CA VAL A 176 -15.42 20.97 3.42
C VAL A 176 -16.35 21.91 4.19
N ASP A 177 -17.54 21.43 4.56
CA ASP A 177 -18.46 22.22 5.35
C ASP A 177 -17.88 22.33 6.77
N ILE A 178 -17.12 23.41 6.98
CA ILE A 178 -16.41 23.70 8.22
C ILE A 178 -17.41 23.80 9.38
N ASN A 179 -18.68 24.12 9.11
CA ASN A 179 -19.73 24.24 10.13
C ASN A 179 -20.27 22.88 10.61
N GLN A 180 -19.97 21.78 9.91
CA GLN A 180 -20.38 20.42 10.30
C GLN A 180 -19.23 19.59 10.88
N LEU A 181 -18.02 20.13 10.91
CA LEU A 181 -16.88 19.46 11.54
C LEU A 181 -17.02 19.53 13.06
N THR A 182 -17.00 18.36 13.71
CA THR A 182 -16.72 18.32 15.14
C THR A 182 -15.32 18.90 15.42
N PRO A 183 -15.05 19.48 16.61
CA PRO A 183 -13.72 19.99 16.95
C PRO A 183 -12.61 18.95 16.75
N ALA A 184 -12.89 17.68 17.00
CA ALA A 184 -11.96 16.58 16.76
C ALA A 184 -11.67 16.35 15.26
N GLN A 185 -12.68 16.41 14.39
CA GLN A 185 -12.49 16.29 12.95
C GLN A 185 -11.74 17.50 12.36
N ALA A 186 -12.02 18.70 12.87
CA ALA A 186 -11.31 19.91 12.45
C ALA A 186 -9.81 19.84 12.81
N ASP A 187 -9.48 19.43 14.04
CA ASP A 187 -8.09 19.24 14.48
C ASP A 187 -7.38 18.13 13.68
N GLN A 188 -8.07 17.03 13.38
CA GLN A 188 -7.53 15.97 12.53
C GLN A 188 -7.26 16.45 11.10
N LEU A 189 -8.19 17.21 10.50
CA LEU A 189 -8.00 17.76 9.17
C LEU A 189 -6.80 18.71 9.11
N MET A 190 -6.62 19.58 10.12
CA MET A 190 -5.45 20.47 10.19
C MET A 190 -4.15 19.68 10.31
N LYS A 191 -4.12 18.63 11.14
CA LYS A 191 -2.96 17.73 11.27
C LYS A 191 -2.65 17.02 9.96
N ASP A 192 -3.66 16.50 9.28
CA ASP A 192 -3.50 15.80 7.99
C ASP A 192 -2.97 16.76 6.91
N LEU A 193 -3.52 17.98 6.82
CA LEU A 193 -3.02 19.01 5.89
C LEU A 193 -1.57 19.38 6.18
N TYR A 194 -1.20 19.56 7.46
CA TYR A 194 0.17 19.90 7.85
C TYR A 194 1.16 18.77 7.57
N GLN A 195 0.77 17.51 7.81
CA GLN A 195 1.64 16.35 7.57
C GLN A 195 1.88 16.10 6.07
N ASN A 196 0.87 16.32 5.23
CA ASN A 196 0.97 16.12 3.77
C ASN A 196 1.57 17.33 3.02
N ALA A 197 1.62 18.50 3.64
CA ALA A 197 2.24 19.69 3.05
C ALA A 197 3.77 19.51 2.86
N ASP A 198 4.33 20.13 1.82
CA ASP A 198 5.78 20.18 1.59
C ASP A 198 6.48 21.14 2.59
N LYS A 199 7.82 21.16 2.60
CA LYS A 199 8.61 21.95 3.55
C LYS A 199 8.33 23.46 3.47
N LYS A 200 8.06 24.01 2.28
CA LYS A 200 7.72 25.42 2.09
C LYS A 200 6.33 25.70 2.67
N SER A 201 5.34 24.88 2.31
CA SER A 201 3.97 25.02 2.78
C SER A 201 3.84 24.87 4.30
N ARG A 202 4.55 23.92 4.91
CA ARG A 202 4.62 23.80 6.39
C ARG A 202 5.22 25.05 7.04
N LYS A 203 6.27 25.63 6.46
CA LYS A 203 6.89 26.84 6.99
C LYS A 203 5.91 28.01 6.95
N GLU A 204 5.20 28.20 5.85
CA GLU A 204 4.16 29.23 5.74
C GLU A 204 3.01 28.99 6.73
N PHE A 205 2.57 27.75 6.91
CA PHE A 205 1.55 27.40 7.90
C PHE A 205 1.99 27.70 9.33
N ILE A 206 3.24 27.37 9.70
CA ILE A 206 3.78 27.68 11.03
C ILE A 206 3.93 29.19 11.23
N ARG A 207 4.34 29.94 10.20
CA ARG A 207 4.39 31.41 10.28
C ARG A 207 3.02 32.01 10.53
N TRP A 208 2.01 31.58 9.78
CA TRP A 208 0.62 31.98 9.99
C TRP A 208 0.12 31.61 11.40
N ALA A 209 0.38 30.39 11.86
CA ALA A 209 -0.04 29.90 13.17
C ALA A 209 0.64 30.62 14.35
N LEU A 210 1.87 31.12 14.16
CA LEU A 210 2.63 31.87 15.16
C LEU A 210 2.45 33.39 15.06
N GLY A 211 1.75 33.89 14.04
CA GLY A 211 1.61 35.33 13.78
C GLY A 211 2.91 36.04 13.39
N LEU A 212 3.81 35.35 12.66
CA LEU A 212 5.16 35.79 12.28
C LEU A 212 5.32 36.35 10.86
#